data_AF-A0A091RIP5-F1
#
_entry.id   AF-A0A091RIP5-F1
#
_cell.length_a   1.000
_cell.length_b   1.000
_cell.length_c   1.000
_cell.angle_alpha   90.00
_cell.angle_beta   90.00
_cell.angle_gamma   90.00
#
_symmetry.space_group_name_H-M   'P 1'
#
loop_
_entity.id
_entity.type
_entity.pdbx_description
1 polymer ?
#
loop_
_entity_poly.entity_id
_entity_poly.type
_entity_poly.pdbx_seq_one_letter_code
_entity_poly.pdbx_strand_id
1 'polypeptide(L)'
;NVAPEPDGSAGLVQVSLQGTPHRVVGTVQGSTPVLRELNGATFKQPAPVAGPILIYRAKASEPSMLPTLTGLLRKAGIQLQSYHSSGVVAGEQWSAVGLSAPLSDLSELKSHVMEVFQLHL
;
A
#
# COMPACT_ATOMS: atom_id res chain seq x y z
N ASN A 1 23.16 -14.52 22.81
CA ASN A 1 21.78 -14.48 23.33
C ASN A 1 21.14 -13.20 22.81
N VAL A 2 20.60 -13.22 21.59
CA VAL A 2 19.89 -12.06 21.02
C VAL A 2 18.47 -12.14 21.57
N ALA A 3 18.09 -11.17 22.40
CA ALA A 3 16.71 -11.04 22.85
C ALA A 3 15.82 -10.76 21.62
N PRO A 4 14.63 -11.37 21.51
CA PRO A 4 13.69 -11.00 20.47
C PRO A 4 13.31 -9.53 20.69
N GLU A 5 13.41 -8.71 19.64
CA GLU A 5 12.82 -7.37 19.65
C GLU A 5 11.35 -7.48 20.07
N PRO A 6 10.82 -6.55 20.87
CA PRO A 6 9.41 -6.59 21.22
C PRO A 6 8.61 -6.45 19.93
N ASP A 7 7.95 -7.52 19.51
CA ASP A 7 6.92 -7.47 18.48
C ASP A 7 5.93 -6.39 18.87
N GLY A 8 6.00 -5.24 18.19
CA GLY A 8 5.13 -4.10 18.48
C GLY A 8 3.67 -4.56 18.41
N SER A 9 2.92 -4.26 19.47
CA SER A 9 1.49 -4.59 19.59
C SER A 9 0.75 -4.34 18.27
N ALA A 10 0.09 -5.36 17.73
CA ALA A 10 -0.71 -5.23 16.52
C ALA A 10 -1.95 -4.39 16.84
N GLY A 11 -2.04 -3.23 16.19
CA GLY A 11 -3.19 -2.33 16.30
C GLY A 11 -4.17 -2.59 15.17
N LEU A 12 -5.45 -2.74 15.52
CA LEU A 12 -6.54 -2.71 14.55
C LEU A 12 -7.04 -1.27 14.43
N VAL A 13 -7.04 -0.74 13.21
CA VAL A 13 -7.59 0.58 12.92
C VAL A 13 -8.59 0.45 11.78
N GLN A 14 -9.81 0.95 11.99
CA GLN A 14 -10.76 1.12 10.91
C GLN A 14 -10.67 2.56 10.43
N VAL A 15 -10.37 2.76 9.15
CA VAL A 15 -10.30 4.08 8.53
C VAL A 15 -11.31 4.16 7.41
N SER A 16 -12.02 5.28 7.30
CA SER A 16 -12.88 5.54 6.15
C SER A 16 -12.11 6.40 5.16
N LEU A 17 -11.97 5.91 3.94
CA LEU A 17 -11.31 6.62 2.87
C LEU A 17 -12.34 6.91 1.76
N GLN A 18 -12.53 8.19 1.44
CA GLN A 18 -13.50 8.64 0.42
C GLN A 18 -14.93 8.12 0.68
N GLY A 19 -15.29 7.84 1.94
CA GLY A 19 -16.59 7.30 2.33
C GLY A 19 -16.68 5.77 2.34
N THR A 20 -15.67 5.06 1.82
CA THR A 20 -15.60 3.59 1.90
C THR A 20 -14.85 3.19 3.18
N PRO A 21 -15.45 2.37 4.06
CA PRO A 21 -14.75 1.87 5.23
C PRO A 21 -13.71 0.83 4.82
N HIS A 22 -12.46 1.04 5.25
CA HIS A 22 -11.37 0.09 5.14
C HIS A 22 -10.93 -0.39 6.51
N ARG A 23 -10.82 -1.71 6.66
CA ARG A 23 -10.21 -2.34 7.82
C ARG A 23 -8.71 -2.46 7.57
N VAL A 24 -7.92 -1.88 8.47
CA VAL A 24 -6.46 -1.86 8.39
C VAL A 24 -5.88 -2.52 9.63
N VAL A 25 -4.89 -3.38 9.42
CA VAL A 25 -4.08 -3.94 10.50
C VAL A 25 -2.65 -3.47 10.33
N GLY A 26 -2.11 -2.84 11.35
CA GLY A 26 -0.74 -2.34 11.38
C GLY A 26 0.00 -2.75 12.64
N THR A 27 1.32 -2.76 12.55
CA THR A 27 2.23 -2.94 13.70
C THR A 27 3.31 -1.86 13.62
N VAL A 28 4.02 -1.61 14.71
CA VAL A 28 5.26 -0.82 14.68
C VAL A 28 6.45 -1.77 14.75
N GLN A 29 7.37 -1.69 13.79
CA GLN A 29 8.64 -2.43 13.78
C GLN A 29 9.79 -1.45 14.06
N GLY A 30 10.46 -1.61 15.20
CA GLY A 30 11.40 -0.60 15.68
C GLY A 30 10.69 0.75 15.86
N SER A 31 11.04 1.73 15.02
CA SER A 31 10.38 3.04 14.94
C SER A 31 9.48 3.23 13.71
N THR A 32 9.33 2.20 12.87
CA THR A 32 8.63 2.30 11.59
C THR A 32 7.22 1.70 11.68
N PRO A 33 6.15 2.46 11.43
CA PRO A 33 4.82 1.88 11.27
C PRO A 33 4.77 1.05 9.98
N VAL A 34 4.23 -0.16 10.08
CA VAL A 34 4.09 -1.07 8.94
C VAL A 34 2.66 -1.57 8.80
N LEU A 35 2.17 -1.60 7.56
CA LEU A 35 0.90 -2.17 7.17
C LEU A 35 1.04 -3.69 7.03
N ARG A 36 0.15 -4.44 7.69
CA ARG A 36 0.11 -5.91 7.70
C ARG A 36 -1.05 -6.45 6.89
N GLU A 37 -2.20 -5.80 6.97
CA GLU A 37 -3.42 -6.27 6.31
C GLU A 37 -4.29 -5.08 5.92
N LEU A 38 -4.97 -5.21 4.78
CA LEU A 38 -5.98 -4.27 4.31
C LEU A 38 -7.20 -5.06 3.81
N ASN A 39 -8.38 -4.82 4.40
CA ASN A 39 -9.65 -5.48 4.07
C ASN A 39 -9.54 -7.02 4.02
N GLY A 40 -8.87 -7.64 4.98
CA GLY A 40 -8.68 -9.10 5.02
C GLY A 40 -7.51 -9.61 4.17
N ALA A 41 -6.89 -8.77 3.35
CA ALA A 41 -5.76 -9.14 2.51
C ALA A 41 -4.42 -8.85 3.22
N THR A 42 -3.73 -9.89 3.65
CA THR A 42 -2.43 -9.80 4.33
C THR A 42 -1.30 -9.50 3.34
N PHE A 43 -0.44 -8.54 3.67
CA PHE A 43 0.78 -8.22 2.93
C PHE A 43 1.83 -9.33 3.07
N LYS A 44 2.38 -9.79 1.93
CA LYS A 44 3.41 -10.85 1.91
C LYS A 44 4.64 -10.46 2.71
N GLN A 45 4.96 -9.17 2.66
CA GLN A 45 5.94 -8.53 3.52
C GLN A 45 5.30 -7.27 4.11
N PRO A 46 5.47 -6.99 5.41
CA PRO A 46 4.99 -5.75 6.03
C PRO A 46 5.39 -4.54 5.18
N ALA A 47 4.42 -3.71 4.82
CA ALA A 47 4.65 -2.55 3.96
C ALA A 47 4.91 -1.32 4.85
N PRO A 48 6.11 -0.71 4.82
CA PRO A 48 6.40 0.49 5.58
C PRO A 48 5.44 1.62 5.20
N VAL A 49 4.87 2.29 6.19
CA VAL A 49 3.99 3.44 5.98
C VAL A 49 4.75 4.70 6.37
N ALA A 50 5.73 5.06 5.54
CA ALA A 50 6.60 6.22 5.75
C ALA A 50 6.64 7.09 4.50
N GLY A 51 6.38 8.39 4.67
CA GLY A 51 6.29 9.34 3.56
C GLY A 51 5.05 9.12 2.69
N PRO A 52 5.06 9.61 1.43
CA PRO A 52 3.95 9.45 0.50
C PRO A 52 3.76 7.99 0.10
N ILE A 53 2.61 7.41 0.44
CA ILE A 53 2.27 6.02 0.08
C ILE A 53 1.06 6.03 -0.85
N LEU A 54 1.23 5.43 -2.03
CA LEU A 54 0.13 5.11 -2.93
C LEU A 54 -0.36 3.70 -2.64
N ILE A 55 -1.66 3.55 -2.42
CA ILE A 55 -2.32 2.25 -2.27
C ILE A 55 -3.32 2.08 -3.41
N TYR A 56 -3.32 0.91 -4.03
CA TYR A 56 -4.31 0.56 -5.04
C TYR A 56 -4.74 -0.90 -4.94
N ARG A 57 -5.93 -1.18 -5.46
CA ARG A 57 -6.50 -2.53 -5.59
C ARG A 57 -6.75 -2.85 -7.04
N ALA A 58 -6.25 -3.99 -7.49
CA ALA A 58 -6.46 -4.50 -8.85
C ALA A 58 -6.90 -5.96 -8.81
N LYS A 59 -7.51 -6.43 -9.90
CA LYS A 59 -7.78 -7.86 -10.10
C LYS A 59 -6.47 -8.61 -10.30
N ALA A 60 -6.29 -9.72 -9.60
CA ALA A 60 -5.08 -10.54 -9.69
C ALA A 60 -4.92 -11.24 -11.04
N SER A 61 -6.00 -11.38 -11.81
CA SER A 61 -6.01 -11.94 -13.17
C SER A 61 -5.49 -10.96 -14.23
N GLU A 62 -5.45 -9.67 -13.92
CA GLU A 62 -5.04 -8.64 -14.87
C GLU A 62 -3.52 -8.48 -14.91
N PRO A 63 -2.96 -7.94 -16.02
CA PRO A 63 -1.54 -7.63 -16.09
C PRO A 63 -1.09 -6.72 -14.95
N SER A 64 0.16 -6.90 -14.52
CA SER A 64 0.75 -6.08 -13.45
C SER A 64 0.65 -4.59 -13.78
N MET A 65 0.23 -3.79 -12.80
CA MET A 65 0.17 -2.33 -12.89
C MET A 65 1.54 -1.65 -12.79
N LEU A 66 2.59 -2.39 -12.40
CA LEU A 66 3.93 -1.84 -12.19
C LEU A 66 4.52 -1.11 -13.41
N PRO A 67 4.40 -1.61 -14.66
CA PRO A 67 4.92 -0.91 -15.83
C PRO A 67 4.22 0.43 -16.05
N THR A 68 2.88 0.45 -15.97
CA THR A 68 2.06 1.67 -16.10
C THR A 68 2.42 2.68 -15.01
N LEU A 69 2.49 2.22 -13.75
CA LEU A 69 2.87 3.07 -12.62
C LEU A 69 4.28 3.63 -12.78
N THR A 70 5.26 2.81 -13.16
CA THR A 70 6.65 3.27 -13.33
C THR A 70 6.76 4.30 -14.46
N GLY A 71 6.00 4.11 -15.55
CA GLY A 71 5.90 5.08 -16.62
C GLY A 71 5.35 6.43 -16.16
N LEU A 72 4.27 6.41 -15.36
CA LEU A 72 3.66 7.59 -14.78
C LEU A 72 4.61 8.32 -13.81
N LEU A 73 5.19 7.59 -12.87
CA LEU A 73 6.12 8.14 -11.89
C LEU A 73 7.33 8.80 -12.57
N ARG A 74 7.86 8.18 -13.63
CA ARG A 74 8.95 8.76 -14.44
C ARG A 74 8.56 10.10 -15.05
N LYS A 75 7.36 10.21 -15.65
CA LYS A 75 6.87 11.48 -16.22
C LYS A 75 6.73 12.57 -15.16
N ALA A 76 6.34 12.18 -13.95
CA ALA A 76 6.18 13.09 -12.82
C ALA A 76 7.50 13.41 -12.09
N GLY A 77 8.63 12.78 -12.45
CA GLY A 77 9.89 12.93 -11.73
C GLY A 77 9.91 12.31 -10.33
N ILE A 78 9.01 11.37 -10.07
CA ILE A 78 8.85 10.69 -8.77
C ILE A 78 9.55 9.33 -8.82
N GLN A 79 10.27 8.97 -7.76
CA GLN A 79 10.92 7.67 -7.63
C GLN A 79 10.02 6.70 -6.86
N LEU A 80 9.96 5.46 -7.34
CA LEU A 80 9.40 4.33 -6.60
C LEU A 80 10.45 3.85 -5.60
N GLN A 81 10.13 3.91 -4.31
CA GLN A 81 11.05 3.58 -3.21
C GLN A 81 10.79 2.18 -2.66
N SER A 82 9.54 1.75 -2.62
CA SER A 82 9.14 0.44 -2.14
C SER A 82 7.90 -0.05 -2.87
N TYR A 83 7.76 -1.38 -2.94
CA TYR A 83 6.58 -2.02 -3.51
C TYR A 83 6.24 -3.28 -2.73
N HIS A 84 5.04 -3.31 -2.16
CA HIS A 84 4.55 -4.42 -1.37
C HIS A 84 3.19 -4.85 -1.91
N SER A 85 2.98 -6.16 -2.02
CA SER A 85 1.71 -6.74 -2.46
C SER A 85 1.10 -7.60 -1.35
N SER A 86 -0.22 -7.59 -1.30
CA SER A 86 -0.98 -8.53 -0.49
C SER A 86 -1.04 -9.93 -1.13
N GLY A 87 -1.53 -10.89 -0.35
CA GLY A 87 -2.16 -12.08 -0.90
C GLY A 87 -3.42 -11.72 -1.68
N VAL A 88 -3.90 -12.66 -2.48
CA VAL A 88 -5.14 -12.50 -3.25
C VAL A 88 -6.33 -12.88 -2.38
N VAL A 89 -7.33 -12.00 -2.29
CA VAL A 89 -8.60 -12.25 -1.60
C VAL A 89 -9.72 -11.96 -2.58
N ALA A 90 -10.63 -12.92 -2.77
CA ALA A 90 -11.74 -12.81 -3.73
C ALA A 90 -11.30 -12.43 -5.17
N GLY A 91 -10.10 -12.84 -5.60
CA GLY A 91 -9.55 -12.51 -6.93
C GLY A 91 -8.93 -11.12 -7.04
N GLU A 92 -8.84 -10.37 -5.94
CA GLU A 92 -8.28 -9.02 -5.89
C GLU A 92 -6.99 -9.00 -5.06
N GLN A 93 -6.08 -8.10 -5.42
CA GLN A 93 -4.83 -7.88 -4.71
C GLN A 93 -4.65 -6.39 -4.42
N TRP A 94 -4.22 -6.09 -3.20
CA TRP A 94 -3.78 -4.76 -2.79
C TRP A 94 -2.29 -4.61 -3.03
N SER A 95 -1.89 -3.39 -3.38
CA SER A 95 -0.50 -2.99 -3.49
C SER A 95 -0.28 -1.68 -2.74
N ALA A 96 0.80 -1.62 -1.96
CA ALA A 96 1.27 -0.42 -1.29
C ALA A 96 2.63 -0.02 -1.87
N VAL A 97 2.75 1.24 -2.29
CA VAL A 97 3.91 1.76 -3.01
C VAL A 97 4.43 3.00 -2.30
N GLY A 98 5.67 2.94 -1.82
CA GLY A 98 6.35 4.10 -1.27
C GLY A 98 6.92 4.96 -2.39
N LEU A 99 6.69 6.27 -2.30
CA LEU A 99 7.09 7.25 -3.31
C LEU A 99 8.01 8.31 -2.70
N SER A 100 8.95 8.82 -3.50
CA SER A 100 9.82 9.92 -3.05
C SER A 100 9.11 11.26 -2.88
N ALA A 101 7.96 11.44 -3.54
CA ALA A 101 7.11 12.62 -3.45
C ALA A 101 5.65 12.23 -3.74
N PRO A 102 4.66 13.03 -3.29
CA PRO A 102 3.24 12.78 -3.58
C PRO A 102 2.96 12.81 -5.09
N LEU A 103 2.15 11.87 -5.57
CA LEU A 103 1.59 11.88 -6.91
C LEU A 103 0.26 12.65 -6.90
N SER A 104 0.24 13.82 -7.54
CA SER A 104 -0.92 14.72 -7.51
C SER A 104 -2.10 14.27 -8.39
N ASP A 105 -1.83 13.54 -9.48
CA ASP A 105 -2.86 13.04 -10.40
C ASP A 105 -2.89 11.51 -10.42
N LEU A 106 -4.02 10.95 -9.98
CA LEU A 106 -4.28 9.51 -9.94
C LEU A 106 -5.17 9.05 -11.11
N SER A 107 -5.56 9.96 -12.02
CA SER A 107 -6.55 9.68 -13.07
C SER A 107 -6.09 8.59 -14.03
N GLU A 108 -4.80 8.57 -14.40
CA GLU A 108 -4.22 7.51 -15.25
C GLU A 108 -4.30 6.12 -14.59
N LEU A 109 -4.32 6.04 -13.25
CA LEU A 109 -4.41 4.77 -12.54
C LEU A 109 -5.85 4.29 -12.41
N LYS A 110 -6.81 5.21 -12.24
CA LYS A 110 -8.23 4.89 -12.03
C LYS A 110 -8.86 4.05 -13.15
N SER A 111 -8.37 4.15 -14.39
CA SER A 111 -8.87 3.33 -15.50
C SER A 111 -8.39 1.87 -15.47
N HIS A 112 -7.41 1.54 -14.63
CA HIS A 112 -6.77 0.23 -14.58
C HIS A 112 -6.96 -0.50 -13.25
N VAL A 113 -7.47 0.20 -12.24
CA VAL A 113 -7.59 -0.30 -10.87
C VAL A 113 -9.01 -0.09 -10.36
N MET A 114 -9.43 -0.93 -9.42
CA MET A 114 -10.75 -0.82 -8.82
C MET A 114 -10.80 0.30 -7.79
N GLU A 115 -9.69 0.50 -7.07
CA GLU A 115 -9.53 1.55 -6.08
C GLU A 115 -8.09 2.05 -6.09
N VAL A 116 -7.91 3.36 -5.89
CA VAL A 116 -6.59 3.98 -5.76
C VAL A 116 -6.68 5.23 -4.89
N PHE A 117 -5.71 5.38 -4.01
CA PHE A 117 -5.60 6.50 -3.11
C PHE A 117 -4.19 6.69 -2.61
N GLN A 118 -3.90 7.91 -2.16
CA GLN A 118 -2.64 8.24 -1.54
C GLN A 118 -2.87 8.57 -0.07
N LEU A 119 -2.08 7.91 0.79
CA LEU A 119 -2.04 8.23 2.21
C LEU A 119 -1.13 9.44 2.41
N HIS A 120 -1.65 10.41 3.15
CA HIS A 120 -0.87 11.51 3.72
C HIS A 120 -0.84 11.28 5.22
N LEU A 121 0.36 11.03 5.76
CA LEU A 121 0.61 10.85 7.19
C LEU A 121 1.26 12.10 7.76
#